data_AF-A0A1W2AMR6-F1
#
_entry.id   AF-A0A1W2AMR6-F1
#
_cell.length_a   1.000
_cell.length_b   1.000
_cell.length_c   1.000
_cell.angle_alpha   90.00
_cell.angle_beta   90.00
_cell.angle_gamma   90.00
#
_symmetry.space_group_name_H-M   'P 1'
#
loop_
_entity.id
_entity.type
_entity.pdbx_description
1 polymer ?
#
loop_
_entity_poly.entity_id
_entity_poly.type
_entity_poly.pdbx_seq_one_letter_code
_entity_poly.pdbx_strand_id
1 'polypeptide(L)'
;MSRILVVLALFMLMAAPTAAAATQQVHMSGYAYGPGTLTINVGDTVTWTNHDQAPHDAVTTAGPAQFRSPMLNTGQTWSFTFTTPGTYSYYCSVHPDMRGQIVVRQAAQAPTPQQQQQPAPSQRRQSATPAPRTQQTSAVVVPEPVEETPVAQQPVAAAAPAPPPRMGLDPLLLVAGLVAGVATLCLLLIGSRSAG
;
A
#
# COMPACT_ATOMS: atom_id res chain seq x y z
N MET A 1 -22.30 0.71 -59.94
CA MET A 1 -20.98 0.09 -59.81
C MET A 1 -20.25 0.77 -58.67
N SER A 2 -19.68 -0.02 -57.75
CA SER A 2 -18.79 0.33 -56.62
C SER A 2 -19.29 1.26 -55.50
N ARG A 3 -19.65 0.62 -54.38
CA ARG A 3 -19.87 1.21 -53.05
C ARG A 3 -18.52 1.56 -52.44
N ILE A 4 -18.17 2.84 -52.37
CA ILE A 4 -17.00 3.30 -51.63
C ILE A 4 -17.39 3.35 -50.15
N LEU A 5 -17.18 2.22 -49.46
CA LEU A 5 -17.12 2.18 -48.00
C LEU A 5 -15.79 2.81 -47.57
N VAL A 6 -15.83 4.10 -47.23
CA VAL A 6 -14.74 4.75 -46.49
C VAL A 6 -14.79 4.20 -45.07
N VAL A 7 -13.88 3.27 -44.76
CA VAL A 7 -13.70 2.72 -43.41
C VAL A 7 -13.08 3.83 -42.55
N LEU A 8 -13.93 4.58 -41.86
CA LEU A 8 -13.55 5.42 -40.73
C LEU A 8 -13.12 4.50 -39.59
N ALA A 9 -11.83 4.15 -39.56
CA ALA A 9 -11.22 3.49 -38.42
C ALA A 9 -11.14 4.49 -37.26
N LEU A 10 -12.20 4.52 -36.44
CA LEU A 10 -12.24 5.23 -35.19
C LEU A 10 -11.25 4.56 -34.23
N PHE A 11 -10.02 5.06 -34.16
CA PHE A 11 -9.07 4.69 -33.11
C PHE A 11 -9.59 5.24 -31.78
N MET A 12 -10.39 4.44 -31.08
CA MET A 12 -10.81 4.73 -29.71
C MET A 12 -9.58 4.57 -28.82
N LEU A 13 -9.02 5.69 -28.36
CA LEU A 13 -7.90 5.70 -27.42
C LEU A 13 -8.40 5.18 -26.06
N MET A 14 -8.13 3.90 -25.78
CA MET A 14 -8.41 3.30 -24.47
C MET A 14 -7.40 3.84 -23.45
N ALA A 15 -7.75 4.92 -22.76
CA ALA A 15 -7.00 5.38 -21.60
C ALA A 15 -7.08 4.32 -20.50
N ALA A 16 -5.97 3.65 -20.20
CA ALA A 16 -5.90 2.77 -19.04
C ALA A 16 -6.00 3.61 -17.76
N PRO A 17 -6.77 3.18 -16.74
CA PRO A 17 -6.83 3.89 -15.47
C PRO A 17 -5.45 3.83 -14.79
N THR A 18 -4.80 4.98 -14.64
CA THR A 18 -3.66 5.13 -13.72
C THR A 18 -4.19 4.99 -12.30
N ALA A 19 -3.71 3.99 -11.57
CA ALA A 19 -3.98 3.87 -10.14
C ALA A 19 -3.46 5.14 -9.43
N ALA A 20 -4.36 5.84 -8.74
CA ALA A 20 -4.02 7.04 -7.99
C ALA A 20 -3.24 6.65 -6.72
N ALA A 21 -2.21 7.44 -6.39
CA ALA A 21 -1.48 7.30 -5.14
C ALA A 21 -2.43 7.49 -3.94
N ALA A 22 -2.41 6.54 -3.01
CA ALA A 22 -3.23 6.57 -1.81
C ALA A 22 -2.43 7.08 -0.61
N THR A 23 -3.14 7.63 0.38
CA THR A 23 -2.58 7.94 1.70
C THR A 23 -3.00 6.87 2.69
N GLN A 24 -2.02 6.24 3.33
CA GLN A 24 -2.21 5.21 4.36
C GLN A 24 -1.77 5.74 5.73
N GLN A 25 -2.29 5.15 6.80
CA GLN A 25 -2.05 5.64 8.17
C GLN A 25 -1.27 4.62 9.00
N VAL A 26 -0.36 5.13 9.83
CA VAL A 26 0.26 4.43 10.95
C VAL A 26 0.03 5.25 12.22
N HIS A 27 -0.41 4.59 13.27
CA HIS A 27 -0.66 5.18 14.58
C HIS A 27 0.48 4.78 15.53
N MET A 28 1.02 5.73 16.29
CA MET A 28 1.92 5.45 17.41
C MET A 28 1.06 5.46 18.68
N SER A 29 0.88 4.30 19.29
CA SER A 29 0.03 4.13 20.48
C SER A 29 0.51 2.94 21.30
N GLY A 30 0.56 3.09 22.62
CA GLY A 30 1.05 2.05 23.52
C GLY A 30 2.50 1.65 23.24
N TYR A 31 3.37 2.59 22.88
CA TYR A 31 4.77 2.35 22.51
C TYR A 31 4.92 1.37 21.33
N ALA A 32 3.94 1.37 20.41
CA ALA A 32 3.90 0.50 19.23
C ALA A 32 3.46 1.28 17.98
N TYR A 33 3.89 0.83 16.81
CA TYR A 33 3.33 1.27 15.54
C TYR A 33 2.15 0.37 15.14
N GLY A 34 1.01 0.97 14.82
CA GLY A 34 -0.23 0.30 14.42
C GLY A 34 -0.68 0.73 13.02
N PRO A 35 -0.78 -0.18 12.05
CA PRO A 35 -0.39 -1.59 12.12
C PRO A 35 1.15 -1.75 12.18
N GLY A 36 1.63 -2.82 12.82
CA GLY A 36 3.08 -3.10 12.91
C GLY A 36 3.70 -3.49 11.55
N THR A 37 2.89 -3.95 10.59
CA THR A 37 3.28 -4.11 9.19
C THR A 37 2.19 -3.55 8.30
N LEU A 38 2.55 -2.64 7.41
CA LEU A 38 1.64 -2.02 6.45
C LEU A 38 2.08 -2.36 5.03
N THR A 39 1.17 -2.87 4.21
CA THR A 39 1.43 -3.11 2.78
C THR A 39 0.80 -2.00 1.96
N ILE A 40 1.59 -1.39 1.07
CA ILE A 40 1.18 -0.27 0.20
C ILE A 40 1.68 -0.51 -1.23
N ASN A 41 1.28 0.35 -2.16
CA ASN A 41 1.78 0.33 -3.54
C ASN A 41 2.87 1.41 -3.74
N VAL A 42 3.71 1.21 -4.75
CA VAL A 42 4.63 2.27 -5.23
C VAL A 42 3.82 3.52 -5.55
N GLY A 43 4.27 4.65 -5.01
CA GLY A 43 3.63 5.96 -5.13
C GLY A 43 2.76 6.34 -3.92
N ASP A 44 2.39 5.37 -3.07
CA ASP A 44 1.58 5.67 -1.87
C ASP A 44 2.37 6.48 -0.84
N THR A 45 1.63 7.27 -0.07
CA THR A 45 2.15 8.05 1.05
C THR A 45 1.68 7.44 2.36
N VAL A 46 2.58 7.23 3.32
CA VAL A 46 2.23 6.82 4.68
C VAL A 46 2.32 8.03 5.58
N THR A 47 1.30 8.22 6.42
CA THR A 47 1.27 9.24 7.46
C THR A 47 1.34 8.57 8.83
N TRP A 48 2.32 8.94 9.63
CA TRP A 48 2.41 8.56 11.03
C TRP A 48 1.71 9.61 11.87
N THR A 49 0.93 9.18 12.86
CA THR A 49 0.29 10.06 13.86
C THR A 49 0.64 9.57 15.25
N ASN A 50 1.16 10.45 16.10
CA ASN A 50 1.41 10.10 17.49
C ASN A 50 0.15 10.31 18.35
N HIS A 51 -0.33 9.25 19.00
CA HIS A 51 -1.41 9.34 19.99
C HIS A 51 -0.93 9.07 21.42
N ASP A 52 0.32 8.68 21.60
CA ASP A 52 0.93 8.56 22.92
C ASP A 52 1.32 9.94 23.46
N GLN A 53 1.40 10.03 24.79
CA GLN A 53 1.96 11.21 25.46
C GLN A 53 3.48 11.28 25.35
N ALA A 54 4.12 10.13 25.20
CA ALA A 54 5.55 10.07 24.93
C ALA A 54 5.82 10.55 23.49
N PRO A 55 6.91 11.29 23.25
CA PRO A 55 7.31 11.66 21.91
C PRO A 55 7.88 10.44 21.16
N HIS A 56 7.55 10.33 19.88
CA HIS A 56 7.99 9.24 19.01
C HIS A 56 8.46 9.76 17.66
N ASP A 57 9.41 9.08 17.05
CA ASP A 57 9.83 9.28 15.66
C ASP A 57 9.70 7.97 14.88
N ALA A 58 10.00 8.00 13.58
CA ALA A 58 10.14 6.83 12.73
C ALA A 58 11.44 6.94 11.94
N VAL A 59 12.36 5.99 12.16
CA VAL A 59 13.70 5.97 11.57
C VAL A 59 13.92 4.64 10.88
N THR A 60 14.26 4.65 9.59
CA THR A 60 14.59 3.43 8.86
C THR A 60 15.81 2.72 9.47
N THR A 61 15.72 1.40 9.61
CA THR A 61 16.85 0.52 9.93
C THR A 61 17.37 -0.20 8.69
N ALA A 62 16.47 -0.60 7.79
CA ALA A 62 16.80 -1.27 6.55
C ALA A 62 15.73 -1.00 5.49
N GLY A 63 16.13 -0.90 4.22
CA GLY A 63 15.21 -0.80 3.10
C GLY A 63 15.85 -0.13 1.87
N PRO A 64 15.10 -0.04 0.75
CA PRO A 64 15.58 0.56 -0.49
C PRO A 64 15.94 2.05 -0.39
N ALA A 65 15.32 2.78 0.55
CA ALA A 65 15.62 4.17 0.84
C ALA A 65 15.53 4.45 2.33
N GLN A 66 16.27 5.46 2.80
CA GLN A 66 16.31 5.87 4.19
C GLN A 66 15.32 7.01 4.44
N PHE A 67 14.65 7.00 5.59
CA PHE A 67 13.87 8.11 6.09
C PHE A 67 14.06 8.30 7.61
N ARG A 68 13.81 9.53 8.06
CA ARG A 68 13.76 9.91 9.48
C ARG A 68 12.72 11.02 9.63
N SER A 69 11.70 10.77 10.43
CA SER A 69 10.77 11.83 10.83
C SER A 69 11.44 12.77 11.86
N PRO A 70 10.90 13.99 12.05
CA PRO A 70 11.09 14.72 13.30
C PRO A 70 10.56 13.90 14.49
N MET A 71 10.90 14.34 15.69
CA MET A 71 10.23 13.86 16.90
C MET A 71 8.80 14.40 16.93
N LEU A 72 7.81 13.51 17.00
CA LEU A 72 6.39 13.84 17.01
C LEU A 72 5.88 13.82 18.46
N ASN A 73 5.40 14.96 18.94
CA ASN A 73 4.62 15.04 20.17
C ASN A 73 3.18 14.53 19.94
N THR A 74 2.41 14.40 21.01
CA THR A 74 1.00 13.99 20.97
C THR A 74 0.21 14.79 19.92
N GLY A 75 -0.50 14.07 19.04
CA GLY A 75 -1.33 14.61 17.98
C GLY A 75 -0.58 15.08 16.73
N GLN A 76 0.76 15.11 16.75
CA GLN A 76 1.53 15.51 15.57
C GLN A 76 1.59 14.39 14.54
N THR A 77 1.75 14.80 13.27
CA THR A 77 1.81 13.91 12.13
C THR A 77 3.03 14.19 11.26
N TRP A 78 3.46 13.16 10.53
CA TRP A 78 4.49 13.27 9.51
C TRP A 78 4.22 12.25 8.40
N SER A 79 4.55 12.60 7.15
CA SER A 79 4.25 11.77 5.99
C SER A 79 5.49 11.49 5.14
N PHE A 80 5.52 10.32 4.50
CA PHE A 80 6.56 9.92 3.56
C PHE A 80 5.97 9.15 2.37
N THR A 81 6.39 9.52 1.16
CA THR A 81 5.96 8.87 -0.09
C THR A 81 6.96 7.80 -0.51
N PHE A 82 6.47 6.58 -0.75
CA PHE A 82 7.28 5.42 -1.09
C PHE A 82 7.31 5.19 -2.59
N THR A 83 8.44 5.47 -3.24
CA THR A 83 8.58 5.39 -4.70
C THR A 83 9.35 4.17 -5.19
N THR A 84 9.95 3.39 -4.28
CA THR A 84 10.74 2.20 -4.63
C THR A 84 10.11 0.97 -3.98
N PRO A 85 9.87 -0.12 -4.75
CA PRO A 85 9.34 -1.35 -4.17
C PRO A 85 10.35 -1.99 -3.22
N GLY A 86 9.84 -2.71 -2.22
CA GLY A 86 10.65 -3.44 -1.25
C GLY A 86 10.11 -3.30 0.16
N THR A 87 10.82 -3.90 1.11
CA THR A 87 10.49 -3.85 2.53
C THR A 87 11.35 -2.82 3.24
N TYR A 88 10.71 -1.94 3.99
CA TYR A 88 11.31 -0.91 4.81
C TYR A 88 11.07 -1.26 6.28
N SER A 89 12.10 -1.66 6.99
CA SER A 89 12.08 -1.82 8.44
C SER A 89 12.47 -0.51 9.10
N TYR A 90 11.79 -0.16 10.19
CA TYR A 90 12.04 1.08 10.92
C TYR A 90 11.76 0.91 12.42
N TYR A 91 12.24 1.86 13.20
CA TYR A 91 12.12 1.86 14.67
C TYR A 91 11.99 3.29 15.21
N CYS A 92 11.65 3.39 16.50
CA CYS A 92 11.71 4.64 17.24
C CYS A 92 13.08 4.81 17.90
N SER A 93 13.74 5.95 17.70
CA SER A 93 15.10 6.19 18.20
C SER A 93 15.20 6.27 19.72
N VAL A 94 14.12 6.66 20.40
CA VAL A 94 14.04 6.76 21.87
C VAL A 94 13.43 5.51 22.52
N HIS A 95 12.74 4.66 21.75
CA HIS A 95 12.15 3.40 22.23
C HIS A 95 12.52 2.26 21.26
N PRO A 96 13.72 1.66 21.35
CA PRO A 96 14.23 0.78 20.28
C PRO A 96 13.46 -0.53 20.03
N ASP A 97 12.63 -0.94 20.99
CA ASP A 97 11.73 -2.10 20.87
C ASP A 97 10.48 -1.77 20.04
N MET A 98 10.14 -0.49 19.90
CA MET A 98 9.07 -0.04 19.03
C MET A 98 9.52 -0.13 17.57
N ARG A 99 9.01 -1.12 16.84
CA ARG A 99 9.43 -1.46 15.47
C ARG A 99 8.24 -1.60 14.52
N GLY A 100 8.45 -1.23 13.27
CA GLY A 100 7.45 -1.34 12.23
C GLY A 100 8.06 -1.74 10.88
N GLN A 101 7.19 -2.17 9.97
CA GLN A 101 7.56 -2.49 8.59
C GLN A 101 6.58 -1.90 7.58
N ILE A 102 7.09 -1.36 6.48
CA ILE A 102 6.31 -0.99 5.29
C ILE A 102 6.73 -1.91 4.14
N VAL A 103 5.78 -2.63 3.55
CA VAL A 103 5.99 -3.46 2.35
C VAL A 103 5.42 -2.72 1.15
N VAL A 104 6.29 -2.26 0.26
CA VAL A 104 5.92 -1.50 -0.94
C VAL A 104 5.88 -2.46 -2.13
N ARG A 105 4.68 -2.70 -2.66
CA ARG A 105 4.47 -3.53 -3.85
C ARG A 105 4.57 -2.69 -5.10
N GLN A 106 5.15 -3.26 -6.16
CA GLN A 106 4.93 -2.72 -7.50
C GLN A 106 3.43 -2.70 -7.79
N ALA A 107 2.95 -1.60 -8.39
CA ALA A 107 1.63 -1.65 -9.01
C ALA A 107 1.63 -2.80 -10.02
N ALA A 108 0.59 -3.65 -9.99
CA ALA A 108 0.46 -4.69 -11.01
C ALA A 108 0.51 -4.00 -12.38
N GLN A 109 1.53 -4.31 -13.18
CA GLN A 109 1.55 -3.86 -14.57
C GLN A 109 0.27 -4.38 -15.19
N ALA A 110 -0.55 -3.48 -15.75
CA ALA A 110 -1.67 -3.91 -16.58
C ALA A 110 -1.09 -4.89 -17.61
N PRO A 111 -1.75 -6.05 -17.85
CA PRO A 111 -1.27 -6.99 -18.85
C PRO A 111 -1.07 -6.20 -20.13
N THR A 112 0.20 -6.10 -20.55
CA THR A 112 0.52 -5.52 -21.85
C THR A 112 -0.33 -6.31 -22.84
N PRO A 113 -1.12 -5.67 -23.73
CA PRO A 113 -1.72 -6.41 -24.83
C PRO A 113 -0.58 -7.19 -25.47
N GLN A 114 -0.60 -8.52 -25.32
CA GLN A 114 0.42 -9.36 -25.91
C GLN A 114 0.31 -9.10 -27.39
N GLN A 115 1.23 -8.29 -27.92
CA GLN A 115 1.48 -8.21 -29.34
C GLN A 115 1.74 -9.66 -29.73
N GLN A 116 0.80 -10.26 -30.46
CA GLN A 116 0.81 -11.67 -30.84
C GLN A 116 2.21 -12.01 -31.35
N GLN A 117 3.05 -12.58 -30.48
CA GLN A 117 4.27 -13.22 -30.87
C GLN A 117 3.82 -14.50 -31.54
N GLN A 118 3.66 -14.38 -32.85
CA GLN A 118 3.50 -15.47 -33.78
C GLN A 118 4.48 -16.58 -33.37
N PRO A 119 4.00 -17.82 -33.14
CA PRO A 119 4.87 -18.88 -32.69
C PRO A 119 6.00 -19.06 -33.69
N ALA A 120 7.24 -19.01 -33.19
CA ALA A 120 8.43 -19.31 -33.96
C ALA A 120 8.30 -20.71 -34.59
N PRO A 121 8.79 -20.91 -35.83
CA PRO A 121 8.70 -22.21 -36.48
C PRO A 121 9.42 -23.26 -35.64
N SER A 122 8.71 -24.37 -35.38
CA SER A 122 9.18 -25.50 -34.61
C SER A 122 10.49 -26.04 -35.18
N GLN A 123 11.60 -25.75 -34.52
CA GLN A 123 12.85 -26.43 -34.82
C GLN A 123 12.75 -27.88 -34.32
N ARG A 124 12.62 -28.74 -35.32
CA ARG A 124 12.73 -30.18 -35.30
C ARG A 124 13.96 -30.64 -34.50
N ARG A 125 13.69 -31.38 -33.42
CA ARG A 125 14.36 -32.60 -32.96
C ARG A 125 15.89 -32.54 -32.80
N GLN A 126 16.35 -32.59 -31.56
CA GLN A 126 17.48 -33.45 -31.21
C GLN A 126 17.16 -34.26 -29.96
N SER A 127 17.11 -35.57 -30.17
CA SER A 127 17.00 -36.61 -29.16
C SER A 127 18.32 -36.69 -28.39
N ALA A 128 18.28 -36.49 -27.07
CA ALA A 128 19.37 -36.86 -26.19
C ALA A 128 18.93 -38.04 -25.31
N THR A 129 19.68 -39.13 -25.44
CA THR A 129 19.61 -40.40 -24.71
C THR A 129 19.64 -40.20 -23.18
N PRO A 130 18.87 -40.96 -22.38
CA PRO A 130 19.01 -40.97 -20.93
C PRO A 130 20.14 -41.94 -20.50
N ALA A 131 21.08 -41.46 -19.69
CA ALA A 131 22.01 -42.29 -18.93
C ALA A 131 21.52 -42.44 -17.48
N PRO A 132 21.58 -43.63 -16.86
CA PRO A 132 21.16 -43.83 -15.48
C PRO A 132 22.31 -43.47 -14.53
N ARG A 133 22.03 -42.69 -13.48
CA ARG A 133 22.95 -42.55 -12.34
C ARG A 133 22.20 -42.62 -11.01
N THR A 134 22.35 -43.80 -10.43
CA THR A 134 22.53 -44.14 -9.02
C THR A 134 21.85 -43.27 -7.96
N GLN A 135 20.88 -43.90 -7.30
CA GLN A 135 20.35 -43.52 -6.00
C GLN A 135 21.48 -43.54 -4.96
N GLN A 136 21.70 -42.42 -4.28
CA GLN A 136 22.54 -42.35 -3.09
C GLN A 136 21.63 -42.10 -1.90
N THR A 137 21.37 -43.19 -1.15
CA THR A 137 20.77 -43.19 0.17
C THR A 137 21.85 -42.84 1.21
N SER A 138 21.63 -41.83 2.03
CA SER A 138 22.32 -41.63 3.32
C SER A 138 21.36 -40.85 4.20
N ALA A 139 20.79 -41.55 5.20
CA ALA A 139 21.14 -41.39 6.61
C ALA A 139 20.54 -40.10 7.19
N VAL A 140 19.32 -40.18 7.73
CA VAL A 140 19.06 -40.26 9.19
C VAL A 140 19.77 -39.13 9.92
N VAL A 141 19.08 -37.99 9.99
CA VAL A 141 19.33 -36.96 11.01
C VAL A 141 18.25 -37.12 12.07
N VAL A 142 18.72 -37.46 13.26
CA VAL A 142 17.98 -37.56 14.52
C VAL A 142 17.41 -36.17 14.86
N PRO A 143 16.11 -36.00 15.15
CA PRO A 143 15.63 -34.79 15.79
C PRO A 143 16.02 -34.82 17.29
N GLU A 144 16.79 -33.83 17.73
CA GLU A 144 17.00 -33.57 19.15
C GLU A 144 15.68 -33.19 19.85
N PRO A 145 15.51 -33.56 21.14
CA PRO A 145 14.33 -33.20 21.90
C PRO A 145 14.34 -31.72 22.31
N VAL A 146 13.22 -31.08 22.03
CA VAL A 146 12.65 -29.85 22.63
C VAL A 146 13.10 -29.56 24.07
N GLU A 147 13.74 -28.41 24.28
CA GLU A 147 13.66 -27.67 25.55
C GLU A 147 12.62 -26.54 25.38
N GLU A 148 11.43 -26.78 25.93
CA GLU A 148 10.41 -25.75 26.17
C GLU A 148 10.87 -24.83 27.29
N THR A 149 11.23 -23.59 26.96
CA THR A 149 11.38 -22.52 27.94
C THR A 149 10.00 -22.16 28.50
N PRO A 150 9.82 -22.02 29.84
CA PRO A 150 8.53 -21.68 30.42
C PRO A 150 8.06 -20.30 29.96
N VAL A 151 6.87 -20.26 29.37
CA VAL A 151 6.14 -19.02 29.05
C VAL A 151 5.79 -18.31 30.35
N ALA A 152 6.44 -17.18 30.61
CA ALA A 152 6.00 -16.26 31.66
C ALA A 152 4.60 -15.75 31.30
N GLN A 153 3.63 -16.03 32.17
CA GLN A 153 2.25 -15.61 32.04
C GLN A 153 2.18 -14.08 32.06
N GLN A 154 1.75 -13.47 30.95
CA GLN A 154 1.42 -12.05 30.91
C GLN A 154 0.24 -11.77 31.85
N PRO A 155 0.30 -10.74 32.70
CA PRO A 155 -0.85 -10.32 33.48
C PRO A 155 -1.94 -9.80 32.54
N VAL A 156 -3.15 -10.32 32.70
CA VAL A 156 -4.37 -9.85 32.04
C VAL A 156 -4.62 -8.39 32.44
N ALA A 157 -4.19 -7.46 31.59
CA ALA A 157 -4.56 -6.06 31.72
C ALA A 157 -6.08 -5.96 31.57
N ALA A 158 -6.73 -5.43 32.61
CA ALA A 158 -8.14 -5.14 32.64
C ALA A 158 -8.54 -4.31 31.41
N ALA A 159 -9.62 -4.73 30.74
CA ALA A 159 -10.19 -4.02 29.61
C ALA A 159 -10.48 -2.57 29.99
N ALA A 160 -9.80 -1.64 29.33
CA ALA A 160 -10.11 -0.22 29.42
C ALA A 160 -11.53 0.03 28.90
N PRO A 161 -12.27 1.01 29.46
CA PRO A 161 -13.63 1.33 29.02
C PRO A 161 -13.61 1.75 27.55
N ALA A 162 -14.65 1.33 26.82
CA ALA A 162 -14.83 1.67 25.41
C ALA A 162 -14.81 3.21 25.21
N PRO A 163 -14.13 3.71 24.16
CA PRO A 163 -14.14 5.15 23.87
C PRO A 163 -15.56 5.62 23.51
N PRO A 164 -15.93 6.87 23.83
CA PRO A 164 -17.24 7.40 23.48
C PRO A 164 -17.43 7.43 21.95
N PRO A 165 -18.67 7.31 21.45
CA PRO A 165 -18.95 7.38 20.03
C PRO A 165 -18.54 8.76 19.50
N ARG A 166 -17.65 8.78 18.50
CA ARG A 166 -17.27 10.00 17.80
C ARG A 166 -18.45 10.44 16.93
N MET A 167 -19.10 11.55 17.29
CA MET A 167 -20.01 12.26 16.38
C MET A 167 -19.18 12.92 15.28
N GLY A 168 -18.78 12.14 14.28
CA GLY A 168 -18.16 12.63 13.06
C GLY A 168 -19.22 13.19 12.13
N LEU A 169 -18.98 14.40 11.61
CA LEU A 169 -19.79 14.98 10.55
C LEU A 169 -19.56 14.14 9.29
N ASP A 170 -20.63 13.61 8.72
CA ASP A 170 -20.57 12.72 7.56
C ASP A 170 -19.94 13.46 6.36
N PRO A 171 -18.74 13.07 5.88
CA PRO A 171 -18.03 13.80 4.84
C PRO A 171 -18.84 13.84 3.52
N LEU A 172 -19.77 12.90 3.34
CA LEU A 172 -20.68 12.89 2.20
C LEU A 172 -21.69 14.05 2.24
N LEU A 173 -22.16 14.44 3.43
CA LEU A 173 -23.08 15.58 3.60
C LEU A 173 -22.38 16.92 3.38
N LEU A 174 -21.10 17.03 3.74
CA LEU A 174 -20.30 18.23 3.52
C LEU A 174 -20.09 18.50 2.02
N VAL A 175 -19.80 17.45 1.25
CA VAL A 175 -19.59 17.55 -0.20
C VAL A 175 -20.91 17.84 -0.94
N ALA A 176 -22.02 17.22 -0.52
CA ALA A 176 -23.34 17.49 -1.09
C ALA A 176 -23.78 18.95 -0.89
N GLY A 177 -23.52 19.53 0.30
CA GLY A 177 -23.82 20.93 0.59
C GLY A 177 -23.01 21.92 -0.25
N LEU A 178 -21.73 21.62 -0.48
CA LEU A 178 -20.85 22.47 -1.30
C LEU A 178 -21.30 22.50 -2.78
N VAL A 179 -21.68 21.34 -3.33
CA VAL A 179 -22.13 21.23 -4.74
C VAL A 179 -23.45 21.97 -4.96
N ALA A 180 -24.40 21.85 -4.03
CA ALA A 180 -25.66 22.57 -4.09
C ALA A 180 -25.45 24.09 -4.04
N GLY A 181 -24.59 24.57 -3.13
CA GLY A 181 -24.30 26.00 -2.99
C GLY A 181 -23.66 26.62 -4.23
N VAL A 182 -22.70 25.92 -4.86
CA VAL A 182 -22.04 26.39 -6.09
C VAL A 182 -23.03 26.43 -7.26
N ALA A 183 -23.90 25.43 -7.41
CA ALA A 183 -24.92 25.41 -8.46
C ALA A 183 -25.91 26.57 -8.32
N THR A 184 -26.39 26.85 -7.11
CA THR A 184 -27.29 27.98 -6.85
C THR A 184 -26.62 29.33 -7.12
N LEU A 185 -25.35 29.50 -6.72
CA LEU A 185 -24.60 30.72 -6.98
C LEU A 185 -24.36 30.92 -8.48
N CYS A 186 -24.02 29.87 -9.23
CA CYS A 186 -23.84 29.95 -10.68
C CYS A 186 -25.14 30.35 -11.40
N LEU A 187 -26.30 29.80 -11.00
CA LEU A 187 -27.59 30.15 -11.60
C LEU A 187 -28.00 31.61 -11.32
N LEU A 188 -27.78 32.10 -10.10
CA LEU A 188 -28.02 33.50 -9.75
C LEU A 188 -27.12 34.45 -10.54
N LEU A 189 -25.86 34.05 -10.71
CA LEU A 189 -24.88 34.79 -11.51
C LEU A 189 -25.32 34.82 -12.97
N ILE A 190 -25.72 33.72 -13.60
CA ILE A 190 -26.15 33.70 -15.01
C ILE A 190 -27.47 34.46 -15.22
N GLY A 191 -28.38 34.43 -14.25
CA GLY A 191 -29.64 35.19 -14.31
C GLY A 191 -29.43 36.71 -14.25
N SER A 192 -28.47 37.20 -13.47
CA SER A 192 -28.25 38.65 -13.30
C SER A 192 -27.66 39.36 -14.52
N ARG A 193 -27.15 38.62 -15.50
CA ARG A 193 -26.59 39.16 -16.76
C ARG A 193 -27.55 39.11 -17.96
N SER A 194 -28.78 38.64 -17.73
CA SER A 194 -29.85 38.61 -18.75
C SER A 194 -30.91 39.71 -18.54
N ALA A 195 -30.70 40.61 -17.56
CA ALA A 195 -31.66 41.66 -17.17
C ALA A 195 -31.13 43.09 -17.42
N GLY A 196 -30.11 43.25 -18.27
CA GLY A 196 -29.52 44.54 -18.67
C GLY A 196 -29.71 44.83 -20.14
#